data_AF-A0A5E6NKF7-F1
#
_entry.id   AF-A0A5E6NKF7-F1
#
_cell.length_a   1.000
_cell.length_b   1.000
_cell.length_c   1.000
_cell.angle_alpha   90.00
_cell.angle_beta   90.00
_cell.angle_gamma   90.00
#
_symmetry.space_group_name_H-M   'P 1'
#
loop_
_entity.id
_entity.type
_entity.pdbx_description
1 polymer ?
#
loop_
_entity_poly.entity_id
_entity_poly.type
_entity_poly.pdbx_seq_one_letter_code
_entity_poly.pdbx_strand_id
1 'polypeptide(L)'
;MNGDGLDDLIVGAYRADPSGKSSAGKSYVVFGKKDNTNAIELSDIAAGIGGFVIIGESAGDYSGHSVSSAGDVNGDGLDDLIVGANGAKSSAGKSYVIFGKTDTNAIDLSKLGDKSKYTIDYLGDKNANILLALLKTKSLLLVQATTS
;
A
#
# COMPACT_ATOMS: atom_id res chain seq x y z
N MET A 1 -2.19 7.12 -6.71
CA MET A 1 -3.01 8.33 -6.78
C MET A 1 -3.87 8.27 -8.02
N ASN A 2 -5.08 8.79 -7.98
CA ASN A 2 -6.11 8.55 -8.99
C ASN A 2 -5.88 9.27 -10.34
N GLY A 3 -4.89 10.17 -10.44
CA GLY A 3 -4.53 10.84 -11.70
C GLY A 3 -5.49 11.94 -12.14
N ASP A 4 -6.29 12.50 -11.23
CA ASP A 4 -7.22 13.60 -11.54
C ASP A 4 -6.58 14.99 -11.50
N GLY A 5 -5.29 15.07 -11.17
CA GLY A 5 -4.53 16.31 -11.07
C GLY A 5 -4.68 17.04 -9.73
N LEU A 6 -5.32 16.41 -8.75
CA LEU A 6 -5.34 16.83 -7.35
C LEU A 6 -4.44 15.91 -6.52
N ASP A 7 -3.89 16.46 -5.44
CA ASP A 7 -3.10 15.65 -4.51
C ASP A 7 -4.00 14.73 -3.70
N ASP A 8 -3.64 13.45 -3.66
CA ASP A 8 -4.26 12.42 -2.81
C ASP A 8 -3.52 12.29 -1.47
N LEU A 9 -4.22 11.77 -0.45
CA LEU A 9 -3.67 11.55 0.89
C LEU A 9 -3.74 10.08 1.30
N ILE A 10 -2.76 9.61 2.08
CA ILE A 10 -2.84 8.34 2.80
C ILE A 10 -2.81 8.57 4.32
N VAL A 11 -3.72 7.91 5.05
CA VAL A 11 -3.83 7.98 6.51
C VAL A 11 -3.71 6.57 7.10
N GLY A 12 -2.73 6.36 7.96
CA GLY A 12 -2.53 5.10 8.68
C GLY A 12 -3.40 4.98 9.94
N ALA A 13 -4.00 3.81 10.12
CA ALA A 13 -4.76 3.41 11.31
C ALA A 13 -4.26 2.05 11.79
N TYR A 14 -2.99 2.00 12.21
CA TYR A 14 -2.24 0.77 12.47
C TYR A 14 -2.78 -0.10 13.63
N ARG A 15 -3.60 0.46 14.52
CA ARG A 15 -4.28 -0.28 15.60
C ARG A 15 -5.72 -0.68 15.27
N ALA A 16 -6.18 -0.47 14.03
CA ALA A 16 -7.51 -0.89 13.62
C ALA A 16 -7.62 -2.43 13.59
N ASP A 17 -8.83 -2.92 13.86
CA ASP A 17 -9.16 -4.35 13.92
C ASP A 17 -10.03 -4.78 12.71
N PRO A 18 -9.51 -4.76 11.47
CA PRO A 18 -10.29 -5.14 10.29
C PRO A 18 -10.76 -6.60 10.38
N SER A 19 -12.05 -6.83 10.11
CA SER A 19 -12.63 -8.18 10.04
C SER A 19 -12.32 -9.05 11.27
N GLY A 20 -12.21 -8.43 12.45
CA GLY A 20 -11.90 -9.12 13.71
C GLY A 20 -10.41 -9.45 13.94
N LYS A 21 -9.50 -9.04 13.05
CA LYS A 21 -8.06 -9.25 13.22
C LYS A 21 -7.45 -8.14 14.08
N SER A 22 -7.22 -8.42 15.36
CA SER A 22 -6.72 -7.42 16.30
C SER A 22 -5.41 -6.79 15.83
N SER A 23 -5.36 -5.45 15.77
CA SER A 23 -4.21 -4.65 15.34
C SER A 23 -3.57 -5.10 14.03
N ALA A 24 -4.35 -5.68 13.11
CA ALA A 24 -3.87 -5.92 11.76
C ALA A 24 -3.62 -4.60 11.02
N GLY A 25 -4.34 -3.54 11.40
CA GLY A 25 -4.20 -2.21 10.87
C GLY A 25 -4.98 -1.98 9.58
N LYS A 26 -5.23 -0.70 9.29
CA LYS A 26 -5.81 -0.21 8.04
C LYS A 26 -5.02 1.00 7.57
N SER A 27 -5.09 1.30 6.28
CA SER A 27 -4.77 2.62 5.76
C SER A 27 -5.90 3.11 4.86
N TYR A 28 -6.13 4.41 4.83
CA TYR A 28 -7.16 5.04 4.02
C TYR A 28 -6.49 5.91 2.97
N VAL A 29 -6.75 5.62 1.70
CA VAL A 29 -6.36 6.49 0.59
C VAL A 29 -7.55 7.38 0.29
N VAL A 30 -7.35 8.69 0.42
CA VAL A 30 -8.35 9.73 0.20
C VAL A 30 -8.01 10.43 -1.10
N PHE A 31 -8.96 10.45 -2.03
CA PHE A 31 -8.79 11.19 -3.26
C PHE A 31 -8.97 12.69 -3.02
N GLY A 32 -8.09 13.48 -3.64
CA GLY A 32 -8.16 14.94 -3.60
C GLY A 32 -9.52 15.42 -4.10
N LYS A 33 -10.02 16.51 -3.53
CA LYS A 33 -11.24 17.19 -3.99
C LYS A 33 -11.03 18.69 -4.03
N LYS A 34 -11.64 19.33 -5.05
CA LYS A 34 -11.54 20.78 -5.23
C LYS A 34 -12.34 21.54 -4.18
N ASP A 35 -13.43 20.94 -3.72
CA ASP A 35 -14.33 21.52 -2.72
C ASP A 35 -14.00 20.97 -1.32
N ASN A 36 -13.15 21.70 -0.61
CA ASN A 36 -12.62 21.34 0.72
C ASN A 36 -13.45 21.87 1.90
N THR A 37 -14.76 22.07 1.71
CA THR A 37 -15.61 22.72 2.73
C THR A 37 -16.12 21.77 3.82
N ASN A 38 -16.11 20.46 3.55
CA ASN A 38 -16.62 19.44 4.46
C ASN A 38 -15.50 18.51 4.94
N ALA A 39 -15.58 18.11 6.20
CA ALA A 39 -14.74 17.07 6.78
C ALA A 39 -14.76 15.79 5.93
N ILE A 40 -13.66 15.04 5.97
CA ILE A 40 -13.54 13.75 5.31
C ILE A 40 -13.84 12.67 6.35
N GLU A 41 -14.91 11.93 6.13
CA GLU A 41 -15.30 10.81 6.99
C GLU A 41 -14.61 9.52 6.51
N LEU A 42 -13.78 8.91 7.36
CA LEU A 42 -13.05 7.68 6.99
C LEU A 42 -13.98 6.47 6.80
N SER A 43 -15.22 6.53 7.29
CA SER A 43 -16.27 5.54 7.00
C SER A 43 -16.70 5.59 5.54
N ASP A 44 -16.76 6.77 4.93
CA ASP A 44 -17.13 6.94 3.53
C ASP A 44 -16.01 6.40 2.62
N ILE A 45 -14.76 6.68 2.99
CA ILE A 45 -13.58 6.12 2.32
C ILE A 45 -13.58 4.59 2.41
N ALA A 46 -13.92 4.02 3.57
CA ALA A 46 -14.06 2.57 3.73
C ALA A 46 -15.20 1.99 2.89
N ALA A 47 -16.25 2.78 2.60
CA ALA A 47 -17.35 2.43 1.72
C ALA A 47 -17.04 2.68 0.23
N GLY A 48 -15.82 3.13 -0.10
CA GLY A 48 -15.40 3.38 -1.48
C GLY A 48 -15.87 4.72 -2.05
N ILE A 49 -16.24 5.67 -1.19
CA ILE A 49 -16.68 7.01 -1.58
C ILE A 49 -15.52 7.98 -1.38
N GLY A 50 -14.99 8.56 -2.47
CA GLY A 50 -13.89 9.53 -2.42
C GLY A 50 -12.52 8.94 -2.07
N GLY A 51 -12.34 7.63 -2.24
CA GLY A 51 -11.09 6.94 -1.94
C GLY A 51 -11.28 5.45 -1.74
N PHE A 52 -10.28 4.78 -1.16
CA PHE A 52 -10.35 3.36 -0.83
C PHE A 52 -9.58 3.00 0.44
N VAL A 53 -9.91 1.85 1.02
CA VAL A 53 -9.22 1.31 2.20
C VAL A 53 -8.25 0.20 1.84
N ILE A 54 -7.11 0.18 2.50
CA ILE A 54 -6.12 -0.90 2.51
C ILE A 54 -6.25 -1.63 3.84
N ILE A 55 -6.54 -2.92 3.78
CA ILE A 55 -6.86 -3.78 4.92
C ILE A 55 -5.64 -4.63 5.26
N GLY A 56 -5.20 -4.59 6.53
CA GLY A 56 -4.08 -5.36 7.05
C GLY A 56 -4.20 -6.87 6.86
N GLU A 57 -3.05 -7.52 6.69
CA GLU A 57 -2.95 -8.94 6.36
C GLU A 57 -3.33 -9.84 7.55
N SER A 58 -2.58 -9.76 8.64
CA SER A 58 -2.74 -10.61 9.83
C SER A 58 -2.80 -9.80 11.12
N ALA A 59 -3.37 -10.40 12.17
CA ALA A 59 -3.43 -9.79 13.49
C ALA A 59 -2.00 -9.48 14.01
N GLY A 60 -1.84 -8.30 14.61
CA GLY A 60 -0.56 -7.84 15.15
C GLY A 60 0.44 -7.34 14.11
N ASP A 61 0.09 -7.28 12.82
CA ASP A 61 1.00 -6.77 11.78
C ASP A 61 1.24 -5.25 11.87
N TYR A 62 0.31 -4.51 12.48
CA TYR A 62 0.32 -3.05 12.56
C TYR A 62 0.48 -2.38 11.19
N SER A 63 -0.23 -2.87 10.17
CA SER A 63 -0.17 -2.28 8.81
C SER A 63 -0.68 -0.83 8.83
N GLY A 64 0.04 0.06 8.16
CA GLY A 64 -0.21 1.50 8.21
C GLY A 64 0.49 2.20 9.38
N HIS A 65 1.46 1.55 10.05
CA HIS A 65 2.29 2.20 11.08
C HIS A 65 3.14 3.32 10.48
N SER A 66 3.60 3.14 9.25
CA SER A 66 4.23 4.17 8.43
C SER A 66 3.64 4.13 7.03
N VAL A 67 3.42 5.31 6.45
CA VAL A 67 2.91 5.47 5.08
C VAL A 67 3.66 6.59 4.38
N SER A 68 3.87 6.47 3.08
CA SER A 68 4.51 7.51 2.26
C SER A 68 4.07 7.40 0.80
N SER A 69 4.20 8.49 0.06
CA SER A 69 4.26 8.42 -1.41
C SER A 69 5.51 7.67 -1.85
N ALA A 70 5.42 6.95 -2.97
CA ALA A 70 6.50 6.28 -3.66
C ALA A 70 6.81 6.88 -5.05
N GLY A 71 5.97 7.80 -5.52
CA GLY A 71 5.92 8.22 -6.93
C GLY A 71 5.42 7.09 -7.85
N ASP A 72 5.30 7.34 -9.15
CA ASP A 72 4.98 6.30 -10.14
C ASP A 72 6.18 5.34 -10.31
N VAL A 73 6.19 4.23 -9.56
CA VAL A 73 7.27 3.24 -9.65
C VAL A 73 7.01 2.21 -10.72
N ASN A 74 5.81 2.11 -11.26
CA ASN A 74 5.47 1.06 -12.22
C ASN A 74 5.39 1.56 -13.68
N GLY A 75 5.46 2.89 -13.89
CA GLY A 75 5.44 3.57 -15.17
C GLY A 75 4.06 3.69 -15.82
N ASP A 76 2.97 3.64 -15.05
CA ASP A 76 1.60 3.74 -15.56
C ASP A 76 1.02 5.16 -15.53
N GLY A 77 1.77 6.12 -15.01
CA GLY A 77 1.39 7.52 -14.89
C GLY A 77 0.62 7.87 -13.61
N LEU A 78 0.49 6.95 -12.66
CA LEU A 78 -0.17 7.17 -11.37
C LEU A 78 0.84 7.02 -10.23
N ASP A 79 0.86 7.97 -9.28
CA ASP A 79 1.77 7.83 -8.14
C ASP A 79 1.41 6.62 -7.26
N ASP A 80 2.41 5.87 -6.85
CA ASP A 80 2.25 4.71 -5.97
C ASP A 80 2.49 5.11 -4.50
N LEU A 81 2.14 4.20 -3.59
CA LEU A 81 2.28 4.40 -2.14
C LEU A 81 3.11 3.28 -1.52
N ILE A 82 3.77 3.56 -0.41
CA ILE A 82 4.40 2.55 0.45
C ILE A 82 3.65 2.51 1.79
N VAL A 83 3.35 1.29 2.25
CA VAL A 83 2.72 1.01 3.55
C VAL A 83 3.60 0.03 4.33
N GLY A 84 3.99 0.44 5.55
CA GLY A 84 4.75 -0.39 6.48
C GLY A 84 3.85 -1.14 7.46
N ALA A 85 4.21 -2.38 7.74
CA ALA A 85 3.63 -3.26 8.74
C ALA A 85 4.76 -3.81 9.62
N ASN A 86 5.14 -3.08 10.67
CA ASN A 86 6.34 -3.37 11.43
C ASN A 86 6.21 -4.58 12.37
N GLY A 87 4.98 -4.99 12.71
CA GLY A 87 4.74 -6.18 13.53
C GLY A 87 4.77 -7.49 12.75
N ALA A 88 4.68 -7.42 11.43
CA ALA A 88 4.59 -8.58 10.57
C ALA A 88 5.82 -9.50 10.66
N LYS A 89 5.61 -10.79 10.38
CA LYS A 89 6.65 -11.85 10.42
C LYS A 89 7.50 -11.82 11.70
N SER A 90 6.86 -11.93 12.86
CA SER A 90 7.54 -11.91 14.16
C SER A 90 8.41 -10.64 14.35
N SER A 91 7.87 -9.48 13.97
CA SER A 91 8.56 -8.17 14.00
C SER A 91 9.77 -8.03 13.08
N ALA A 92 9.99 -8.95 12.13
CA ALA A 92 10.90 -8.68 11.01
C ALA A 92 10.40 -7.53 10.12
N GLY A 93 9.08 -7.31 10.14
CA GLY A 93 8.40 -6.28 9.37
C GLY A 93 8.11 -6.71 7.93
N LYS A 94 7.09 -6.08 7.35
CA LYS A 94 6.79 -6.12 5.91
C LYS A 94 6.60 -4.69 5.42
N SER A 95 6.90 -4.46 4.15
CA SER A 95 6.54 -3.25 3.43
C SER A 95 5.85 -3.63 2.13
N TYR A 96 4.80 -2.88 1.81
CA TYR A 96 3.97 -3.08 0.62
C TYR A 96 4.05 -1.85 -0.26
N VAL A 97 4.27 -2.05 -1.55
CA VAL A 97 4.01 -1.03 -2.57
C VAL A 97 2.58 -1.20 -3.06
N ILE A 98 1.80 -0.13 -3.00
CA ILE A 98 0.41 -0.09 -3.42
C ILE A 98 0.33 0.77 -4.67
N PHE A 99 -0.01 0.14 -5.79
CA PHE A 99 -0.08 0.88 -7.04
C PHE A 99 -1.25 1.87 -7.07
N GLY A 100 -0.99 3.02 -7.68
CA GLY A 100 -2.02 3.99 -7.99
C GLY A 100 -3.14 3.36 -8.82
N LYS A 101 -4.39 3.76 -8.53
CA LYS A 101 -5.57 3.32 -9.28
C LYS A 101 -6.68 4.35 -9.18
N THR A 102 -7.56 4.34 -10.17
CA THR A 102 -8.71 5.27 -10.28
C THR A 102 -9.98 4.72 -9.62
N ASP A 103 -10.12 3.39 -9.56
CA ASP A 103 -11.27 2.77 -8.90
C ASP A 103 -11.14 2.85 -7.36
N THR A 104 -12.26 2.67 -6.66
CA THR A 104 -12.33 2.78 -5.19
C THR A 104 -12.43 1.44 -4.48
N ASN A 105 -12.14 0.33 -5.17
CA ASN A 105 -12.18 -0.99 -4.54
C ASN A 105 -11.14 -1.10 -3.43
N ALA A 106 -11.55 -1.70 -2.31
CA ALA A 106 -10.66 -1.97 -1.19
C ALA A 106 -9.55 -2.96 -1.58
N ILE A 107 -8.38 -2.76 -0.99
CA ILE A 107 -7.25 -3.68 -1.11
C ILE A 107 -7.17 -4.50 0.17
N ASP A 108 -7.20 -5.82 0.05
CA ASP A 108 -7.04 -6.74 1.18
C ASP A 108 -5.68 -7.42 1.08
N LEU A 109 -4.75 -7.04 1.96
CA LEU A 109 -3.37 -7.55 1.94
C LEU A 109 -3.32 -9.06 2.21
N SER A 110 -4.33 -9.64 2.87
CA SER A 110 -4.43 -11.09 3.08
C SER A 110 -4.73 -11.89 1.82
N LYS A 111 -5.21 -11.22 0.76
CA LYS A 111 -5.46 -11.86 -0.55
C LYS A 111 -4.24 -11.87 -1.46
N LEU A 112 -3.13 -11.25 -1.06
CA LEU A 112 -1.92 -11.21 -1.87
C LEU A 112 -1.19 -12.57 -1.91
N GLY A 113 -1.45 -13.46 -0.94
CA GLY A 113 -0.89 -14.82 -0.85
C GLY A 113 0.61 -14.86 -0.50
N ASP A 114 1.16 -16.06 -0.24
CA ASP A 114 2.58 -16.26 0.11
C ASP A 114 3.55 -16.00 -1.06
N LYS A 115 3.02 -15.81 -2.27
CA LYS A 115 3.76 -15.46 -3.50
C LYS A 115 3.55 -14.01 -3.91
N SER A 116 3.10 -13.19 -2.98
CA SER A 116 2.65 -11.84 -3.24
C SER A 116 3.78 -11.04 -3.91
N LYS A 117 3.58 -10.76 -5.19
CA LYS A 117 4.32 -9.82 -6.05
C LYS A 117 4.44 -8.39 -5.46
N TYR A 118 3.95 -8.19 -4.23
CA TYR A 118 3.80 -6.94 -3.50
C TYR A 118 4.21 -7.05 -2.02
N THR A 119 4.75 -8.19 -1.58
CA THR A 119 5.46 -8.27 -0.29
C THR A 119 6.94 -8.15 -0.55
N ILE A 120 7.59 -7.20 0.12
CA ILE A 120 9.03 -7.28 0.38
C ILE A 120 9.19 -8.38 1.42
N ASP A 121 9.17 -9.64 0.96
CA ASP A 121 9.53 -10.78 1.78
C ASP A 121 11.04 -10.97 1.70
N TYR A 122 11.75 -10.44 2.69
CA TYR A 122 13.15 -10.79 2.90
C TYR A 122 13.21 -12.24 3.41
N LEU A 123 13.18 -13.20 2.49
CA LEU A 123 13.65 -14.55 2.76
C LEU A 123 14.78 -14.87 1.78
N GLY A 124 15.99 -14.85 2.33
CA GLY A 124 17.23 -15.10 1.63
C GLY A 124 17.20 -16.36 0.79
N ASP A 125 17.22 -16.16 -0.53
CA ASP A 125 17.99 -17.00 -1.44
C ASP A 125 19.06 -16.12 -2.09
N LYS A 126 20.27 -16.68 -2.13
CA LYS A 126 21.56 -16.06 -2.45
C LYS A 126 21.75 -15.87 -3.97
N ASN A 127 20.71 -16.15 -4.77
CA ASN A 127 20.83 -16.36 -6.21
C ASN A 127 19.91 -15.52 -7.10
N ALA A 128 19.22 -14.50 -6.57
CA ALA A 128 18.34 -13.66 -7.40
C ALA A 128 18.60 -12.16 -7.19
N ASN A 129 19.80 -11.70 -7.59
CA ASN A 129 20.18 -10.28 -7.65
C ASN A 129 20.31 -9.78 -9.10
N ILE A 130 19.36 -10.11 -10.00
CA ILE A 130 19.40 -9.58 -11.38
C ILE A 130 18.05 -8.97 -11.78
N LEU A 131 18.09 -7.65 -11.98
CA LEU A 131 17.08 -6.85 -12.65
C LEU A 131 17.23 -7.02 -14.17
N LEU A 132 16.39 -7.85 -14.79
CA LEU A 132 16.25 -7.82 -16.24
C LEU A 132 14.92 -7.13 -16.59
N ALA A 133 15.01 -5.85 -16.91
CA ALA A 133 13.92 -5.11 -17.53
C ALA A 133 13.69 -5.63 -18.96
N LEU A 134 12.83 -6.64 -19.10
CA LEU A 134 12.22 -6.99 -20.39
C LEU A 134 10.77 -6.54 -20.35
N LEU A 135 10.51 -5.37 -20.94
CA LEU A 135 9.15 -4.94 -21.27
C LEU A 135 8.50 -5.99 -22.17
N LYS A 136 7.45 -6.64 -21.66
CA LYS A 136 6.24 -7.04 -22.41
C LYS A 136 5.14 -7.54 -21.45
N THR A 137 4.83 -6.76 -20.44
CA THR A 137 3.53 -6.60 -19.75
C THR A 137 3.77 -5.70 -18.54
N LYS A 138 2.87 -4.75 -18.31
CA LYS A 138 3.00 -3.67 -17.32
C LYS A 138 3.31 -4.20 -15.90
N SER A 139 4.04 -3.38 -15.15
CA SER A 139 4.32 -3.49 -13.71
C SER A 139 5.57 -4.28 -13.29
N LEU A 140 6.78 -3.73 -13.49
CA LEU A 140 7.91 -3.91 -12.55
C LEU A 140 9.09 -2.94 -12.81
N LEU A 141 9.39 -2.06 -11.86
CA LEU A 141 10.67 -1.35 -11.73
C LEU A 141 11.27 -1.71 -10.36
N LEU A 142 12.58 -1.94 -10.33
CA LEU A 142 13.33 -2.23 -9.10
C LEU A 142 14.16 -0.99 -8.75
N VAL A 143 14.01 -0.48 -7.53
CA VAL A 143 14.86 0.58 -6.97
C VAL A 143 15.62 0.01 -5.78
N GLN A 144 16.96 0.08 -5.84
CA GLN A 144 17.84 -0.24 -4.71
C GLN A 144 18.34 1.04 -4.07
N ALA A 145 18.20 1.18 -2.75
CA ALA A 145 18.99 2.09 -1.94
C ALA A 145 19.77 1.25 -0.94
N THR A 146 21.10 1.38 -0.95
CA THR A 146 21.98 0.83 0.07
C THR A 146 22.51 1.96 0.93
N THR A 147 22.64 1.73 2.23
CA THR A 147 23.67 2.35 3.04
C THR A 147 24.22 1.30 4.00
N SER A 148 25.53 1.40 4.19
CA SER A 148 26.52 0.44 4.73
C SER A 148 26.11 -0.45 5.90
#